data_AF-M1ERI9-F1
#
_entry.id   AF-M1ERI9-F1
#
_cell.length_a   1.000
_cell.length_b   1.000
_cell.length_c   1.000
_cell.angle_alpha   90.00
_cell.angle_beta   90.00
_cell.angle_gamma   90.00
#
_symmetry.space_group_name_H-M   'P 1'
#
loop_
_entity.id
_entity.type
_entity.pdbx_description
1 polymer ?
#
loop_
_entity_poly.entity_id
_entity_poly.type
_entity_poly.pdbx_seq_one_letter_code
_entity_poly.pdbx_strand_id
1 'polypeptide(L)'
;CKTIYGVKTGTQPPGKMEYHLIPHSLPGHPDCKTIRIIYSIPPGIQGPEHPNPGKSFSARGFPRHCYLPDSEKGRKVLKLLLVAWDRRLIFAIGTSSTTG
;
A
#
# COMPACT_ATOMS: atom_id res chain seq x y z
N CYS A 1 -3.12 2.64 -26.77
CA CYS A 1 -4.36 2.14 -26.14
C CYS A 1 -4.21 1.69 -24.68
N LYS A 2 -3.02 1.40 -24.11
CA LYS A 2 -2.83 0.97 -22.69
C LYS A 2 -3.64 -0.28 -22.27
N THR A 3 -4.19 -1.03 -23.21
CA THR A 3 -4.91 -2.27 -22.95
C THR A 3 -3.96 -3.30 -22.35
N ILE A 4 -4.35 -3.85 -21.20
CA ILE A 4 -3.58 -4.91 -20.53
C ILE A 4 -4.26 -6.24 -20.87
N TYR A 5 -3.47 -7.19 -21.36
CA TYR A 5 -3.86 -8.58 -21.48
C TYR A 5 -3.28 -9.35 -20.27
N GLY A 6 -4.13 -10.07 -19.54
CA GLY A 6 -3.75 -10.77 -18.32
C GLY A 6 -3.84 -9.93 -17.03
N VAL A 7 -3.35 -10.49 -15.92
CA VAL A 7 -3.38 -9.84 -14.59
C VAL A 7 -2.07 -9.11 -14.36
N LYS A 8 -2.12 -7.78 -14.24
CA LYS A 8 -0.95 -6.98 -13.86
C LYS A 8 -0.60 -7.22 -12.40
N THR A 9 0.65 -7.59 -12.15
CA THR A 9 1.27 -7.68 -10.82
C THR A 9 2.48 -6.72 -10.73
N GLY A 10 2.99 -6.49 -9.52
CA GLY A 10 4.16 -5.64 -9.27
C GLY A 10 5.25 -6.31 -8.44
N THR A 11 6.19 -5.49 -7.95
CA THR A 11 7.42 -5.92 -7.26
C THR A 11 7.44 -5.49 -5.80
N GLN A 12 6.27 -5.33 -5.17
CA GLN A 12 6.19 -5.05 -3.74
C GLN A 12 6.92 -6.12 -2.91
N PRO A 13 7.82 -5.77 -1.99
CA PRO A 13 8.45 -6.73 -1.09
C PRO A 13 7.46 -7.31 -0.06
N PRO A 14 7.77 -8.43 0.59
CA PRO A 14 6.92 -9.01 1.63
C PRO A 14 6.63 -8.03 2.79
N GLY A 15 5.43 -8.10 3.35
CA GLY A 15 5.00 -7.26 4.45
C GLY A 15 3.59 -7.61 4.91
N LYS A 16 2.99 -6.71 5.70
CA LYS A 16 1.62 -6.83 6.19
C LYS A 16 0.80 -5.59 5.82
N MET A 17 -0.47 -5.83 5.50
CA MET A 17 -1.50 -4.80 5.39
C MET A 17 -2.61 -5.17 6.36
N GLU A 18 -2.94 -4.26 7.26
CA GLU A 18 -4.01 -4.41 8.25
C GLU A 18 -4.94 -3.21 8.17
N TYR A 19 -6.20 -3.38 8.56
CA TYR A 19 -7.11 -2.25 8.68
C TYR A 19 -8.14 -2.45 9.79
N HIS A 20 -8.63 -1.35 10.35
CA HIS A 20 -9.74 -1.33 11.30
C HIS A 20 -10.39 0.06 11.30
N LEU A 21 -11.56 0.16 11.93
CA LEU A 21 -12.27 1.41 12.09
C LEU A 21 -11.76 2.17 13.32
N ILE A 22 -11.67 3.50 13.20
CA ILE A 22 -11.44 4.41 14.33
C ILE A 22 -12.65 5.35 14.46
N PRO A 23 -13.05 5.72 15.69
CA PRO A 23 -14.28 6.48 15.95
C PRO A 23 -14.11 7.99 15.72
N HIS A 24 -13.45 8.36 14.63
CA HIS A 24 -13.24 9.76 14.23
C HIS A 24 -13.65 9.95 12.78
N SER A 25 -14.24 11.10 12.47
CA SER A 25 -14.59 11.50 11.11
C SER A 25 -13.42 12.24 10.45
N LEU A 26 -13.20 12.02 9.16
CA LEU A 26 -12.23 12.82 8.41
C LEU A 26 -12.81 14.19 8.04
N PRO A 27 -11.98 15.23 7.89
CA PRO A 27 -12.42 16.49 7.29
C PRO A 27 -13.11 16.24 5.94
N GLY A 28 -14.31 16.81 5.76
CA GLY A 28 -15.13 16.61 4.56
C GLY A 28 -16.02 15.35 4.57
N HIS A 29 -15.96 14.53 5.63
CA HIS A 29 -16.77 13.31 5.80
C HIS A 29 -17.36 13.20 7.22
N PRO A 30 -18.15 14.20 7.68
CA PRO A 30 -18.59 14.29 9.08
C PRO A 30 -19.52 13.14 9.51
N ASP A 31 -20.22 12.54 8.57
CA ASP A 31 -21.28 11.54 8.73
C ASP A 31 -20.79 10.10 8.84
N CYS A 32 -19.48 9.85 8.79
CA CYS A 32 -18.93 8.49 8.88
C CYS A 32 -17.64 8.42 9.71
N LYS A 33 -17.35 7.20 10.19
CA LYS A 33 -16.08 6.87 10.87
C LYS A 33 -14.92 6.87 9.86
N THR A 34 -13.72 6.52 10.31
CA THR A 34 -12.54 6.38 9.45
C THR A 34 -12.06 4.95 9.43
N ILE A 35 -11.75 4.43 8.24
CA ILE A 35 -10.97 3.22 8.04
C ILE A 35 -9.48 3.61 8.13
N ARG A 36 -8.78 3.10 9.13
CA ARG A 36 -7.32 3.22 9.24
C ARG A 36 -6.68 1.99 8.60
N ILE A 37 -5.85 2.20 7.58
CA ILE A 37 -5.04 1.16 6.94
C ILE A 37 -3.60 1.30 7.45
N ILE A 38 -2.99 0.19 7.82
CA ILE A 38 -1.62 0.11 8.32
C ILE A 38 -0.84 -0.82 7.39
N TYR A 39 0.14 -0.26 6.70
CA TYR A 39 1.14 -1.04 5.96
C TYR A 39 2.38 -1.20 6.82
N SER A 40 2.96 -2.39 6.86
CA SER A 40 4.23 -2.67 7.54
C SER A 40 5.11 -3.53 6.63
N ILE A 41 6.23 -2.96 6.18
CA ILE A 41 7.21 -3.64 5.34
C ILE A 41 8.56 -3.55 6.07
N PRO A 42 9.18 -4.68 6.46
CA PRO A 42 10.52 -4.67 7.03
C PRO A 42 11.59 -4.44 5.96
N PRO A 43 12.81 -3.98 6.32
CA PRO A 43 13.95 -4.03 5.42
C PRO A 43 14.29 -5.49 5.07
N GLY A 44 14.98 -5.70 3.95
CA GLY A 44 15.30 -7.05 3.49
C GLY A 44 16.29 -7.08 2.34
N ILE A 45 16.33 -8.21 1.63
CA ILE A 45 17.19 -8.44 0.46
C ILE A 45 16.33 -8.39 -0.81
N GLN A 46 16.85 -7.74 -1.84
CA GLN A 46 16.24 -7.64 -3.15
C GLN A 46 16.22 -9.01 -3.85
N GLY A 47 15.01 -9.53 -4.11
CA GLY A 47 14.78 -10.67 -5.01
C GLY A 47 15.09 -10.38 -6.49
N PRO A 48 15.00 -11.40 -7.37
CA PRO A 48 15.34 -11.31 -8.79
C PRO A 48 14.53 -10.26 -9.58
N GLU A 49 13.34 -9.91 -9.12
CA GLU A 49 12.44 -8.94 -9.76
C GLU A 49 12.78 -7.47 -9.45
N HIS A 50 13.72 -7.22 -8.53
CA HIS A 50 14.07 -5.89 -8.06
C HIS A 50 15.31 -5.33 -8.79
N PRO A 51 15.57 -4.01 -8.69
CA PRO A 51 16.62 -3.35 -9.47
C PRO A 51 18.05 -3.88 -9.22
N ASN A 52 18.36 -4.34 -8.01
CA ASN A 52 19.68 -4.87 -7.66
C ASN A 52 19.55 -6.19 -6.88
N PRO A 53 19.32 -7.34 -7.54
CA PRO A 53 19.16 -8.62 -6.86
C PRO A 53 20.32 -8.95 -5.93
N GLY A 54 20.03 -9.48 -4.74
CA GLY A 54 21.00 -9.82 -3.71
C GLY A 54 21.46 -8.65 -2.84
N LYS A 55 21.22 -7.39 -3.22
CA LYS A 55 21.52 -6.23 -2.37
C LYS A 55 20.42 -6.00 -1.34
N SER A 56 20.79 -5.43 -0.20
CA SER A 56 19.80 -4.98 0.78
C SER A 56 18.94 -3.83 0.25
N PHE A 57 17.73 -3.71 0.77
CA PHE A 57 16.90 -2.51 0.65
C PHE A 57 16.50 -2.03 2.05
N SER A 58 16.34 -0.72 2.21
CA SER A 58 15.81 -0.13 3.44
C SER A 58 14.30 0.09 3.33
N ALA A 59 13.59 0.05 4.45
CA ALA A 59 12.15 0.32 4.52
C ALA A 59 11.87 1.43 5.55
N ARG A 60 11.99 2.69 5.10
CA ARG A 60 11.88 3.86 5.99
C ARG A 60 10.42 4.28 6.24
N GLY A 61 10.14 4.63 7.49
CA GLY A 61 8.85 5.19 7.92
C GLY A 61 7.70 4.18 8.01
N PHE A 62 8.02 2.89 8.18
CA PHE A 62 7.02 1.87 8.49
C PHE A 62 6.86 1.69 10.02
N PRO A 63 5.64 1.44 10.53
CA PRO A 63 4.40 1.28 9.77
C PRO A 63 3.88 2.59 9.18
N ARG A 64 3.32 2.53 7.95
CA ARG A 64 2.69 3.68 7.28
C ARG A 64 1.19 3.64 7.51
N HIS A 65 0.66 4.72 8.07
CA HIS A 65 -0.77 4.86 8.38
C HIS A 65 -1.46 5.67 7.28
N CYS A 66 -2.54 5.13 6.73
CA CYS A 66 -3.37 5.76 5.72
C CYS A 66 -4.84 5.75 6.16
N TYR A 67 -5.64 6.67 5.62
CA TYR A 67 -7.01 6.90 6.08
C TYR A 67 -7.97 6.97 4.90
N LEU A 68 -9.12 6.34 5.04
CA LEU A 68 -10.27 6.47 4.15
C LEU A 68 -11.53 6.75 4.99
N PRO A 69 -12.49 7.52 4.50
CA PRO A 69 -13.79 7.61 5.15
C PRO A 69 -14.47 6.24 5.12
N ASP A 70 -15.19 5.88 6.18
CA ASP A 70 -15.99 4.65 6.25
C ASP A 70 -17.35 4.81 5.52
N SER A 71 -17.29 5.30 4.29
CA SER A 71 -18.42 5.44 3.38
C SER A 71 -18.46 4.29 2.36
N GLU A 72 -19.54 4.18 1.58
CA GLU A 72 -19.64 3.18 0.50
C GLU A 72 -18.46 3.27 -0.48
N LYS A 73 -18.14 4.50 -0.92
CA LYS A 73 -17.00 4.76 -1.82
C LYS A 73 -15.68 4.43 -1.15
N GLY A 74 -15.50 4.77 0.13
CA GLY A 74 -14.29 4.43 0.89
C GLY A 74 -14.09 2.93 1.03
N ARG A 75 -15.16 2.17 1.32
CA ARG A 75 -15.13 0.69 1.36
C ARG A 75 -14.84 0.07 0.00
N LYS A 76 -15.35 0.67 -1.09
CA LYS A 76 -14.99 0.24 -2.46
C LYS A 76 -13.50 0.45 -2.74
N VAL A 77 -12.93 1.59 -2.35
CA VAL A 77 -11.49 1.86 -2.47
C VAL A 77 -10.69 0.85 -1.63
N LEU A 78 -11.09 0.58 -0.37
CA LEU A 78 -10.44 -0.42 0.48
C LEU A 78 -10.40 -1.80 -0.20
N LYS A 79 -11.52 -2.28 -0.75
CA LYS A 79 -11.57 -3.57 -1.48
C LYS A 79 -10.59 -3.62 -2.64
N LEU A 80 -10.46 -2.53 -3.40
CA LEU A 80 -9.51 -2.44 -4.51
C LEU A 80 -8.05 -2.37 -4.02
N LEU A 81 -7.78 -1.68 -2.91
CA LEU A 81 -6.45 -1.65 -2.30
C LEU A 81 -6.03 -3.02 -1.78
N LEU A 82 -6.94 -3.81 -1.21
CA LEU A 82 -6.67 -5.20 -0.82
C LEU A 82 -6.26 -6.04 -2.03
N VAL A 83 -6.96 -5.91 -3.16
CA VAL A 83 -6.60 -6.59 -4.42
C VAL A 83 -5.24 -6.09 -4.94
N ALA A 84 -4.98 -4.78 -4.89
CA ALA A 84 -3.71 -4.22 -5.34
C ALA A 84 -2.54 -4.65 -4.43
N TRP A 85 -2.76 -4.79 -3.12
CA TRP A 85 -1.79 -5.33 -2.18
C TRP A 85 -1.45 -6.79 -2.49
N ASP A 86 -2.47 -7.63 -2.70
CA ASP A 86 -2.30 -9.04 -3.11
C ASP A 86 -1.54 -9.16 -4.44
N ARG A 87 -1.83 -8.26 -5.38
CA ARG A 87 -1.12 -8.17 -6.67
C ARG A 87 0.24 -7.49 -6.60
N ARG A 88 0.75 -7.15 -5.40
CA ARG A 88 2.07 -6.52 -5.18
C ARG A 88 2.22 -5.15 -5.87
N LEU A 89 1.16 -4.34 -5.89
CA LEU A 89 1.10 -3.07 -6.63
C LEU A 89 1.17 -1.80 -5.77
N ILE A 90 1.15 -1.88 -4.43
CA ILE A 90 1.10 -0.67 -3.58
C ILE A 90 2.48 -0.05 -3.40
N PHE A 91 3.51 -0.87 -3.22
CA PHE A 91 4.89 -0.41 -3.08
C PHE A 91 5.81 -1.06 -4.12
N ALA A 92 6.96 -0.43 -4.34
CA ALA A 92 8.06 -0.97 -5.13
C ALA A 92 9.40 -0.55 -4.52
N ILE A 93 10.46 -1.31 -4.79
CA ILE A 93 11.82 -0.91 -4.41
C ILE A 93 12.37 0.03 -5.47
N GLY A 94 12.84 1.20 -5.04
CA GLY A 94 13.43 2.21 -5.91
C GLY A 94 13.99 3.38 -5.11
N THR A 95 14.43 4.41 -5.82
CA THR A 95 14.94 5.66 -5.24
C THR A 95 13.80 6.50 -4.70
N SER A 96 13.93 7.03 -3.48
CA SER A 96 12.89 7.84 -2.88
C SER A 96 12.88 9.24 -3.50
N SER A 97 11.73 9.71 -3.98
CA SER A 97 11.63 11.08 -4.46
C SER A 97 11.79 12.14 -3.36
N THR A 98 11.65 11.76 -2.08
CA THR A 98 11.78 12.70 -0.96
C THR A 98 13.18 12.79 -0.37
N THR A 99 14.01 11.76 -0.56
CA THR A 99 15.34 11.70 0.08
C THR A 99 16.49 11.43 -0.90
N GLY A 100 16.19 11.23 -2.18
CA GLY A 100 17.12 10.57 -3.11
C GLY A 100 17.35 9.11 -2.73
#